data_AF-A0A2P8HVP6-F1
#
_entry.id   AF-A0A2P8HVP6-F1
#
_cell.length_a   1.000
_cell.length_b   1.000
_cell.length_c   1.000
_cell.angle_alpha   90.00
_cell.angle_beta   90.00
_cell.angle_gamma   90.00
#
_symmetry.space_group_name_H-M   'P 1'
#
loop_
_entity.id
_entity.type
_entity.pdbx_description
1 polymer ?
#
loop_
_entity_poly.entity_id
_entity_poly.type
_entity_poly.pdbx_seq_one_letter_code
_entity_poly.pdbx_strand_id
1 'polypeptide(L)'
;MITINKDHNALLTKLLQECSEFPASTQQSTMLYNFNKLMNILQEKEIAPYADGQEAINGVYDLTRQYGVIAGKIVRSGASEDMLTAYNDLEQRIENQLSGNLYIYAKQWGLSVKALYYYKKKAYDKAFDFTIECIALNEYLIREGVFTLLFRSAEQNRNISRILFRKGDWQAGAALSRDLANYLLNGEPGNLYGKIFEGREFWEAVPYVREGYAYECFRGMVSQMIHFEKDVKGDPPDLFSHLFRDLSFVVDTPDRQILHDWLYLKTLYHAGEYDEFLEEFISFMRDPMSQLYDILKISLFLDVKRLVEKSGFPDKLPLLLQIKHHLDTKLNLLEHYRRDISKNNFVDLV
;
A
#
# COMPACT_ATOMS: atom_id res chain seq x y z
N MET A 1 -26.80 4.25 -1.90
CA MET A 1 -27.61 3.58 -2.95
C MET A 1 -27.43 4.39 -4.22
N ILE A 2 -26.69 3.88 -5.22
CA ILE A 2 -26.56 4.57 -6.51
C ILE A 2 -27.57 3.97 -7.47
N THR A 3 -28.60 4.73 -7.81
CA THR A 3 -29.62 4.36 -8.79
C THR A 3 -29.17 4.84 -10.16
N ILE A 4 -28.82 3.92 -11.05
CA ILE A 4 -28.43 4.25 -12.43
C ILE A 4 -29.73 4.51 -13.23
N ASN A 5 -30.12 5.78 -13.36
CA ASN A 5 -31.34 6.19 -14.05
C ASN A 5 -31.11 6.62 -15.52
N LYS A 6 -29.85 6.66 -15.99
CA LYS A 6 -29.49 7.01 -17.37
C LYS A 6 -29.04 5.80 -18.15
N ASP A 7 -29.38 5.79 -19.44
CA ASP A 7 -28.93 4.78 -20.39
C ASP A 7 -27.52 5.13 -20.89
N HIS A 8 -26.52 4.38 -20.43
CA HIS A 8 -25.09 4.53 -20.79
C HIS A 8 -24.65 3.58 -21.93
N ASN A 9 -25.61 2.98 -22.65
CA ASN A 9 -25.36 1.89 -23.60
C ASN A 9 -24.41 2.25 -24.74
N ALA A 10 -24.38 3.52 -25.19
CA ALA A 10 -23.48 3.94 -26.25
C ALA A 10 -22.00 3.84 -25.83
N LEU A 11 -21.67 4.30 -24.61
CA LEU A 11 -20.31 4.26 -24.08
C LEU A 11 -19.89 2.85 -23.64
N LEU A 12 -20.84 2.04 -23.14
CA LEU A 12 -20.59 0.62 -22.86
C LEU A 12 -20.34 -0.18 -24.16
N THR A 13 -21.05 0.14 -25.25
CA THR A 13 -20.77 -0.42 -26.58
C THR A 13 -19.39 0.00 -27.07
N LYS A 14 -19.01 1.27 -26.92
CA LYS A 14 -17.66 1.75 -27.27
C LYS A 14 -16.59 1.01 -26.47
N LEU A 15 -16.78 0.87 -25.16
CA LEU A 15 -15.86 0.11 -24.32
C LEU A 15 -15.72 -1.35 -24.78
N LEU A 16 -16.83 -2.01 -25.14
CA LEU A 16 -16.81 -3.38 -25.69
C LEU A 16 -16.03 -3.49 -27.00
N GLN A 17 -16.02 -2.43 -27.82
CA GLN A 17 -15.24 -2.42 -29.07
C GLN A 17 -13.74 -2.21 -28.80
N GLU A 18 -13.41 -1.39 -27.82
CA GLU A 18 -12.04 -0.96 -27.56
C GLU A 18 -11.29 -1.83 -26.55
N CYS A 19 -11.98 -2.59 -25.70
CA CYS A 19 -11.34 -3.34 -24.60
C CYS A 19 -10.28 -4.34 -25.09
N SER A 20 -10.45 -4.89 -26.31
CA SER A 20 -9.44 -5.76 -26.93
C SER A 20 -8.19 -5.03 -27.42
N GLU A 21 -8.27 -3.72 -27.62
CA GLU A 21 -7.18 -2.88 -28.13
C GLU A 21 -6.32 -2.28 -27.01
N PHE A 22 -6.78 -2.31 -25.76
CA PHE A 22 -6.01 -1.81 -24.62
C PHE A 22 -4.65 -2.51 -24.52
N PRO A 23 -3.54 -1.75 -24.43
CA PRO A 23 -2.20 -2.30 -24.41
C PRO A 23 -1.93 -3.13 -23.14
N ALA A 24 -0.97 -4.04 -23.25
CA ALA A 24 -0.42 -4.71 -22.08
C ALA A 24 0.41 -3.73 -21.24
N SER A 25 0.46 -3.97 -19.93
CA SER A 25 1.32 -3.20 -19.05
C SER A 25 2.79 -3.45 -19.36
N THR A 26 3.59 -2.38 -19.29
CA THR A 26 5.02 -2.45 -19.60
C THR A 26 5.81 -2.96 -18.39
N GLN A 27 6.94 -3.63 -18.64
CA GLN A 27 7.86 -4.06 -17.57
C GLN A 27 8.75 -2.91 -17.06
N GLN A 28 8.88 -1.84 -17.85
CA GLN A 28 9.71 -0.70 -17.51
C GLN A 28 9.05 0.08 -16.37
N SER A 29 9.81 0.39 -15.33
CA SER A 29 9.36 1.29 -14.28
C SER A 29 9.58 2.73 -14.72
N THR A 30 8.60 3.59 -14.46
CA THR A 30 8.68 5.05 -14.55
C THR A 30 9.46 5.66 -13.39
N MET A 31 9.68 4.91 -12.30
CA MET A 31 10.48 5.34 -11.17
C MET A 31 11.95 5.49 -11.57
N LEU A 32 12.59 6.56 -11.09
CA LEU A 32 14.00 6.89 -11.36
C LEU A 32 15.00 5.80 -10.90
N TYR A 33 14.60 4.93 -9.97
CA TYR A 33 15.44 3.87 -9.43
C TYR A 33 14.62 2.68 -8.95
N ASN A 34 15.28 1.55 -8.76
CA ASN A 34 14.69 0.39 -8.12
C ASN A 34 14.57 0.64 -6.61
N PHE A 35 13.35 0.94 -6.14
CA PHE A 35 13.06 1.26 -4.74
C PHE A 35 13.61 0.21 -3.76
N ASN A 36 13.36 -1.09 -4.02
CA ASN A 36 13.83 -2.17 -3.15
C ASN A 36 15.36 -2.23 -3.07
N LYS A 37 16.05 -2.03 -4.21
CA LYS A 37 17.51 -1.97 -4.23
C LYS A 37 18.04 -0.78 -3.43
N LEU A 38 17.41 0.39 -3.57
CA LEU A 38 17.80 1.58 -2.81
C LEU A 38 17.59 1.38 -1.31
N MET A 39 16.45 0.83 -0.90
CA MET A 39 16.17 0.54 0.52
C MET A 39 17.21 -0.41 1.12
N ASN A 40 17.61 -1.47 0.42
CA ASN A 40 18.66 -2.38 0.91
C ASN A 40 20.00 -1.67 1.11
N ILE A 41 20.39 -0.82 0.15
CA ILE A 41 21.63 -0.04 0.25
C ILE A 41 21.58 0.94 1.44
N LEU A 42 20.42 1.57 1.67
CA LEU A 42 20.24 2.49 2.80
C LEU A 42 20.30 1.73 4.13
N GLN A 43 19.60 0.60 4.24
CA GLN A 43 19.59 -0.26 5.43
C GLN A 43 20.99 -0.71 5.87
N GLU A 44 21.87 -1.01 4.91
CA GLU A 44 23.25 -1.41 5.16
C GLU A 44 24.13 -0.26 5.68
N LYS A 45 23.71 1.00 5.49
CA LYS A 45 24.51 2.20 5.78
C LYS A 45 23.94 3.07 6.90
N GLU A 46 22.69 2.85 7.29
CA GLU A 46 21.96 3.69 8.26
C GLU A 46 22.67 3.87 9.60
N ILE A 47 23.36 2.84 10.07
CA ILE A 47 24.04 2.85 11.36
C ILE A 47 25.52 3.21 11.29
N ALA A 48 26.05 3.46 10.09
CA ALA A 48 27.45 3.80 9.91
C ALA A 48 27.94 4.94 10.81
N PRO A 49 27.14 5.99 11.12
CA PRO A 49 27.56 7.05 12.03
C PRO A 49 27.79 6.62 13.48
N TYR A 50 27.24 5.47 13.91
CA TYR A 50 27.29 5.00 15.31
C TYR A 50 28.09 3.72 15.51
N ALA A 51 28.69 3.20 14.45
CA ALA A 51 29.41 1.94 14.46
C ALA A 51 30.91 2.19 14.32
N ASP A 52 31.71 1.46 15.11
CA ASP A 52 33.18 1.52 15.09
C ASP A 52 33.75 0.73 13.90
N GLY A 53 33.41 1.15 12.69
CA GLY A 53 33.89 0.57 11.43
C GLY A 53 32.97 -0.50 10.83
N GLN A 54 33.40 -1.02 9.67
CA GLN A 54 32.56 -1.87 8.82
C GLN A 54 32.17 -3.21 9.47
N GLU A 55 33.01 -3.77 10.34
CA GLU A 55 32.71 -5.03 11.03
C GLU A 55 31.54 -4.88 12.00
N ALA A 56 31.51 -3.78 12.78
CA ALA A 56 30.38 -3.46 13.65
C ALA A 56 29.10 -3.22 12.85
N ILE A 57 29.20 -2.53 11.70
CA ILE A 57 28.06 -2.31 10.80
C ILE A 57 27.49 -3.66 10.32
N ASN A 58 28.36 -4.54 9.81
CA ASN A 58 27.97 -5.85 9.31
C ASN A 58 27.36 -6.71 10.42
N GLY A 59 27.95 -6.69 11.63
CA GLY A 59 27.44 -7.45 12.77
C GLY A 59 26.01 -7.06 13.16
N VAL A 60 25.71 -5.75 13.23
CA VAL A 60 24.35 -5.28 13.52
C VAL A 60 23.39 -5.61 12.37
N TYR A 61 23.84 -5.47 11.12
CA TYR A 61 23.04 -5.83 9.95
C TYR A 61 22.69 -7.33 9.94
N ASP A 62 23.65 -8.21 10.24
CA ASP A 62 23.44 -9.66 10.31
C ASP A 62 22.50 -10.07 11.45
N LEU A 63 22.57 -9.38 12.59
CA LEU A 63 21.63 -9.57 13.69
C LEU A 63 20.21 -9.14 13.28
N THR A 64 20.06 -7.95 12.72
CA THR A 64 18.74 -7.41 12.34
C THR A 64 18.11 -8.17 11.18
N ARG A 65 18.89 -8.69 10.24
CA ARG A 65 18.40 -9.55 9.16
C ARG A 65 17.74 -10.85 9.66
N GLN A 66 18.15 -11.36 10.82
CA GLN A 66 17.50 -12.53 11.43
C GLN A 66 16.04 -12.25 11.81
N TYR A 67 15.69 -11.02 12.18
CA TYR A 67 14.29 -10.62 12.34
C TYR A 67 13.50 -10.75 11.03
N GLY A 68 14.09 -10.39 9.89
CA GLY A 68 13.48 -10.58 8.57
C GLY A 68 13.18 -12.06 8.26
N VAL A 69 14.07 -12.97 8.68
CA VAL A 69 13.84 -14.42 8.55
C VAL A 69 12.65 -14.87 9.40
N ILE A 70 12.56 -14.41 10.65
CA ILE A 70 11.44 -14.71 11.56
C ILE A 70 10.13 -14.15 10.99
N ALA A 71 10.10 -12.88 10.57
CA ALA A 71 8.94 -12.26 9.94
C ALA A 71 8.46 -13.04 8.72
N GLY A 72 9.39 -13.46 7.85
CA GLY A 72 9.07 -14.28 6.67
C GLY A 72 8.43 -15.62 7.03
N LYS A 73 8.85 -16.27 8.13
CA LYS A 73 8.21 -17.49 8.64
C LYS A 73 6.82 -17.20 9.21
N ILE A 74 6.65 -16.14 9.99
CA ILE A 74 5.34 -15.72 10.53
C ILE A 74 4.33 -15.48 9.40
N VAL A 75 4.74 -14.83 8.31
CA VAL A 75 3.87 -14.56 7.15
C VAL A 75 3.46 -15.85 6.44
N ARG A 76 4.39 -16.79 6.22
CA ARG A 76 4.13 -18.03 5.46
C ARG A 76 3.42 -19.11 6.25
N SER A 77 3.74 -19.25 7.52
CA SER A 77 3.35 -20.40 8.35
C SER A 77 2.47 -20.01 9.55
N GLY A 78 2.19 -18.73 9.74
CA GLY A 78 1.44 -18.21 10.89
C GLY A 78 2.31 -17.97 12.13
N ALA A 79 1.71 -17.40 13.17
CA ALA A 79 2.39 -17.11 14.43
C ALA A 79 2.34 -18.31 15.39
N SER A 80 3.41 -19.12 15.42
CA SER A 80 3.59 -20.22 16.37
C SER A 80 4.46 -19.83 17.57
N GLU A 81 4.38 -20.57 18.67
CA GLU A 81 5.23 -20.32 19.85
C GLU A 81 6.72 -20.42 19.52
N ASP A 82 7.13 -21.33 18.62
CA ASP A 82 8.52 -21.44 18.16
C ASP A 82 9.04 -20.13 17.56
N MET A 83 8.18 -19.35 16.88
CA MET A 83 8.58 -18.05 16.33
C MET A 83 8.79 -17.00 17.44
N LEU A 84 8.01 -17.07 18.51
CA LEU A 84 8.16 -16.20 19.67
C LEU A 84 9.42 -16.57 20.47
N THR A 85 9.71 -17.86 20.63
CA THR A 85 10.96 -18.34 21.23
C THR A 85 12.17 -17.85 20.44
N ALA A 86 12.17 -18.07 19.11
CA ALA A 86 13.26 -17.60 18.25
C ALA A 86 13.42 -16.07 18.27
N TYR A 87 12.32 -15.33 18.41
CA TYR A 87 12.34 -13.89 18.61
C TYR A 87 13.02 -13.51 19.93
N ASN A 88 12.61 -14.13 21.04
CA ASN A 88 13.13 -13.82 22.38
C ASN A 88 14.62 -14.17 22.49
N ASP A 89 15.05 -15.29 21.92
CA ASP A 89 16.47 -15.69 21.89
C ASP A 89 17.32 -14.66 21.14
N LEU A 90 16.82 -14.12 20.02
CA LEU A 90 17.49 -13.08 19.25
C LEU A 90 17.49 -11.74 20.00
N GLU A 91 16.38 -11.36 20.63
CA GLU A 91 16.27 -10.17 21.46
C GLU A 91 17.29 -10.19 22.61
N GLN A 92 17.40 -11.31 23.32
CA GLN A 92 18.39 -11.49 24.39
C GLN A 92 19.84 -11.39 23.87
N ARG A 93 20.13 -11.95 22.69
CA ARG A 93 21.46 -11.83 22.07
C ARG A 93 21.78 -10.39 21.72
N ILE A 94 20.82 -9.65 21.16
CA ILE A 94 20.97 -8.22 20.85
C ILE A 94 21.21 -7.40 22.12
N GLU A 95 20.45 -7.65 23.18
CA GLU A 95 20.61 -6.98 24.48
C GLU A 95 21.98 -7.23 25.12
N ASN A 96 22.55 -8.42 24.91
CA ASN A 96 23.86 -8.77 25.44
C ASN A 96 25.03 -8.23 24.58
N GLN A 97 24.82 -7.94 23.30
CA GLN A 97 25.88 -7.62 22.34
C GLN A 97 25.92 -6.15 21.94
N LEU A 98 24.77 -5.46 21.93
CA LEU A 98 24.64 -4.11 21.44
C LEU A 98 24.27 -3.16 22.58
N SER A 99 24.68 -1.90 22.46
CA SER A 99 24.32 -0.82 23.39
C SER A 99 24.07 0.49 22.64
N GLY A 100 23.51 1.48 23.34
CA GLY A 100 23.24 2.81 22.78
C GLY A 100 22.40 2.79 21.49
N ASN A 101 22.78 3.61 20.51
CA ASN A 101 22.03 3.76 19.27
C ASN A 101 22.01 2.47 18.42
N LEU A 102 23.04 1.62 18.50
CA LEU A 102 23.06 0.34 17.79
C LEU A 102 22.02 -0.64 18.35
N TYR A 103 21.86 -0.66 19.68
CA TYR A 103 20.80 -1.43 20.34
C TYR A 103 19.41 -0.91 19.94
N ILE A 104 19.18 0.40 20.02
CA ILE A 104 17.89 1.01 19.67
C ILE A 104 17.54 0.71 18.21
N TYR A 105 18.52 0.81 17.30
CA TYR A 105 18.36 0.45 15.90
C TYR A 105 17.94 -1.00 15.70
N ALA A 106 18.57 -1.93 16.42
CA ALA A 106 18.20 -3.34 16.34
C ALA A 106 16.84 -3.63 16.99
N LYS A 107 16.51 -2.95 18.09
CA LYS A 107 15.26 -3.13 18.82
C LYS A 107 14.04 -2.68 18.03
N GLN A 108 14.10 -1.56 17.29
CA GLN A 108 12.95 -1.15 16.47
C GLN A 108 12.59 -2.20 15.39
N TRP A 109 13.58 -2.90 14.83
CA TRP A 109 13.34 -4.03 13.92
C TRP A 109 12.61 -5.16 14.63
N GLY A 110 13.07 -5.50 15.84
CA GLY A 110 12.42 -6.50 16.69
C GLY A 110 10.96 -6.16 17.00
N LEU A 111 10.69 -4.92 17.43
CA LEU A 111 9.34 -4.46 17.74
C LEU A 111 8.38 -4.60 16.55
N SER A 112 8.83 -4.29 15.33
CA SER A 112 8.03 -4.49 14.11
C SER A 112 7.65 -5.98 13.91
N VAL A 113 8.59 -6.91 14.15
CA VAL A 113 8.32 -8.36 14.07
C VAL A 113 7.41 -8.84 15.20
N LYS A 114 7.59 -8.31 16.41
CA LYS A 114 6.75 -8.64 17.57
C LYS A 114 5.31 -8.14 17.35
N ALA A 115 5.14 -6.94 16.80
CA ALA A 115 3.84 -6.41 16.40
C ALA A 115 3.18 -7.31 15.33
N LEU A 116 3.92 -7.73 14.31
CA LEU A 116 3.43 -8.66 13.29
C LEU A 116 2.99 -10.01 13.89
N TYR A 117 3.76 -10.56 14.83
CA TYR A 117 3.40 -11.79 15.54
C TYR A 117 2.04 -11.64 16.23
N TYR A 118 1.86 -10.59 17.03
CA TYR A 118 0.60 -10.36 17.75
C TYR A 118 -0.57 -10.02 16.83
N TYR A 119 -0.32 -9.30 15.72
CA TYR A 119 -1.32 -9.07 14.68
C TYR A 119 -1.83 -10.40 14.10
N LYS A 120 -0.93 -11.35 13.81
CA LYS A 120 -1.30 -12.68 13.30
C LYS A 120 -2.02 -13.55 14.34
N LYS A 121 -1.73 -13.37 15.63
CA LYS A 121 -2.50 -13.95 16.75
C LYS A 121 -3.84 -13.24 17.02
N LYS A 122 -4.16 -12.18 16.28
CA LYS A 122 -5.33 -11.30 16.49
C LYS A 122 -5.35 -10.58 17.85
N ALA A 123 -4.19 -10.46 18.49
CA ALA A 123 -4.00 -9.66 19.70
C ALA A 123 -3.72 -8.20 19.30
N TYR A 124 -4.74 -7.52 18.77
CA TYR A 124 -4.60 -6.23 18.09
C TYR A 124 -4.10 -5.11 19.00
N ASP A 125 -4.50 -5.09 20.27
CA ASP A 125 -4.02 -4.07 21.22
C ASP A 125 -2.51 -4.19 21.45
N LYS A 126 -2.01 -5.42 21.65
CA LYS A 126 -0.56 -5.66 21.75
C LYS A 126 0.18 -5.29 20.47
N ALA A 127 -0.40 -5.66 19.32
CA ALA A 127 0.20 -5.30 18.04
C ALA A 127 0.33 -3.78 17.90
N PHE A 128 -0.72 -3.04 18.28
CA PHE A 128 -0.74 -1.58 18.29
C PHE A 128 0.35 -1.01 19.22
N ASP A 129 0.41 -1.47 20.48
CA ASP A 129 1.37 -0.97 21.48
C ASP A 129 2.82 -1.12 20.99
N PHE A 130 3.18 -2.31 20.47
CA PHE A 130 4.53 -2.53 19.94
C PHE A 130 4.81 -1.71 18.67
N THR A 131 3.80 -1.44 17.84
CA THR A 131 3.96 -0.55 16.69
C THR A 131 4.21 0.90 17.12
N ILE A 132 3.52 1.39 18.17
CA ILE A 132 3.76 2.72 18.75
C ILE A 132 5.17 2.82 19.35
N GLU A 133 5.60 1.80 20.09
CA GLU A 133 6.96 1.75 20.64
C GLU A 133 8.01 1.78 19.51
N CYS A 134 7.79 1.04 18.42
CA CYS A 134 8.64 1.06 17.24
C CYS A 134 8.73 2.48 16.62
N ILE A 135 7.60 3.20 16.52
CA ILE A 135 7.57 4.60 16.06
C ILE A 135 8.41 5.50 16.96
N ALA A 136 8.29 5.36 18.29
CA ALA A 136 9.06 6.16 19.23
C ALA A 136 10.58 5.94 19.09
N LEU A 137 11.02 4.69 18.92
CA LEU A 137 12.44 4.39 18.70
C LEU A 137 12.95 4.89 17.35
N ASN A 138 12.12 4.80 16.30
CA ASN A 138 12.46 5.38 15.01
C ASN A 138 12.56 6.91 15.11
N GLU A 139 11.62 7.58 15.77
CA GLU A 139 11.64 9.03 15.99
C GLU A 139 12.94 9.47 16.68
N TYR A 140 13.35 8.78 17.74
CA TYR A 140 14.62 9.04 18.40
C TYR A 140 15.80 8.98 17.40
N LEU A 141 15.93 7.89 16.63
CA LEU A 141 17.03 7.74 15.68
C LEU A 141 16.98 8.72 14.50
N ILE A 142 15.78 9.15 14.07
CA ILE A 142 15.64 10.18 13.04
C ILE A 142 16.19 11.51 13.55
N ARG A 143 15.90 11.87 14.80
CA ARG A 143 16.43 13.10 15.44
C ARG A 143 17.94 13.06 15.60
N GLU A 144 18.51 11.86 15.77
CA GLU A 144 19.96 11.65 15.78
C GLU A 144 20.60 11.71 14.37
N GLY A 145 19.79 11.76 13.30
CA GLY A 145 20.26 11.95 11.92
C GLY A 145 20.04 10.75 10.98
N VAL A 146 19.36 9.68 11.43
CA VAL A 146 19.03 8.52 10.58
C VAL A 146 17.72 8.76 9.83
N PHE A 147 17.72 9.73 8.92
CA PHE A 147 16.49 10.22 8.26
C PHE A 147 15.70 9.18 7.48
N THR A 148 16.34 8.11 6.99
CA THR A 148 15.66 7.04 6.24
C THR A 148 14.68 6.24 7.09
N LEU A 149 14.81 6.27 8.43
CA LEU A 149 13.84 5.66 9.34
C LEU A 149 12.48 6.36 9.37
N LEU A 150 12.38 7.55 8.76
CA LEU A 150 11.09 8.19 8.49
C LEU A 150 10.15 7.24 7.74
N PHE A 151 10.68 6.48 6.77
CA PHE A 151 9.86 5.54 5.98
C PHE A 151 9.46 4.30 6.78
N ARG A 152 10.27 3.86 7.75
CA ARG A 152 9.87 2.80 8.69
C ARG A 152 8.77 3.29 9.62
N SER A 153 8.83 4.55 10.05
CA SER A 153 7.78 5.18 10.85
C SER A 153 6.48 5.35 10.05
N ALA A 154 6.59 5.70 8.76
CA ALA A 154 5.46 5.74 7.83
C ALA A 154 4.84 4.34 7.64
N GLU A 155 5.67 3.31 7.53
CA GLU A 155 5.24 1.91 7.47
C GLU A 155 4.51 1.47 8.74
N GLN A 156 4.99 1.90 9.91
CA GLN A 156 4.32 1.62 11.17
C GLN A 156 2.94 2.30 11.25
N ASN A 157 2.80 3.53 10.78
CA ASN A 157 1.49 4.18 10.66
C ASN A 157 0.54 3.42 9.71
N ARG A 158 1.06 2.93 8.58
CA ARG A 158 0.30 2.04 7.69
C ARG A 158 -0.11 0.73 8.41
N ASN A 159 0.77 0.15 9.22
CA ASN A 159 0.46 -1.04 10.00
C ASN A 159 -0.61 -0.79 11.06
N ILE A 160 -0.57 0.37 11.75
CA ILE A 160 -1.63 0.80 12.68
C ILE A 160 -2.97 0.88 11.95
N SER A 161 -3.01 1.50 10.77
CA SER A 161 -4.23 1.54 9.96
C SER A 161 -4.77 0.12 9.73
N ARG A 162 -3.94 -0.82 9.29
CA ARG A 162 -4.35 -2.23 9.09
C ARG A 162 -4.84 -2.90 10.39
N ILE A 163 -4.23 -2.60 11.53
CA ILE A 163 -4.68 -3.08 12.84
C ILE A 163 -6.10 -2.55 13.13
N LEU A 164 -6.34 -1.25 12.94
CA LEU A 164 -7.65 -0.61 13.15
C LEU A 164 -8.74 -1.24 12.27
N PHE A 165 -8.45 -1.42 10.97
CA PHE A 165 -9.34 -2.13 10.06
C PHE A 165 -9.70 -3.54 10.56
N ARG A 166 -8.74 -4.30 11.10
CA ARG A 166 -8.98 -5.66 11.61
C ARG A 166 -9.67 -5.70 12.98
N LYS A 167 -9.54 -4.65 13.78
CA LYS A 167 -10.27 -4.46 15.04
C LYS A 167 -11.73 -4.05 14.82
N GLY A 168 -12.10 -3.67 13.59
CA GLY A 168 -13.45 -3.23 13.21
C GLY A 168 -13.61 -1.71 13.17
N ASP A 169 -12.59 -0.96 13.57
CA ASP A 169 -12.54 0.51 13.47
C ASP A 169 -11.95 0.93 12.13
N TRP A 170 -12.65 0.58 11.05
CA TRP A 170 -12.21 0.87 9.70
C TRP A 170 -12.20 2.37 9.38
N GLN A 171 -13.02 3.18 10.07
CA GLN A 171 -13.07 4.63 9.87
C GLN A 171 -11.79 5.29 10.37
N ALA A 172 -11.34 4.95 11.59
CA ALA A 172 -10.06 5.45 12.09
C ALA A 172 -8.89 4.93 11.24
N GLY A 173 -8.95 3.65 10.81
CA GLY A 173 -7.97 3.10 9.88
C GLY A 173 -7.89 3.87 8.55
N ALA A 174 -9.04 4.21 7.98
CA ALA A 174 -9.12 4.97 6.73
C ALA A 174 -8.62 6.42 6.89
N ALA A 175 -9.00 7.09 7.99
CA ALA A 175 -8.52 8.42 8.31
C ALA A 175 -6.99 8.46 8.46
N LEU A 176 -6.41 7.51 9.18
CA LEU A 176 -4.95 7.41 9.31
C LEU A 176 -4.25 7.13 7.98
N SER A 177 -4.84 6.29 7.12
CA SER A 177 -4.33 6.06 5.77
C SER A 177 -4.36 7.33 4.92
N ARG A 178 -5.43 8.11 4.99
CA ARG A 178 -5.55 9.39 4.28
C ARG A 178 -4.48 10.37 4.75
N ASP A 179 -4.32 10.52 6.07
CA ASP A 179 -3.32 11.41 6.66
C ASP A 179 -1.90 10.97 6.25
N LEU A 180 -1.64 9.66 6.17
CA LEU A 180 -0.38 9.12 5.66
C LEU A 180 -0.14 9.45 4.18
N ALA A 181 -1.16 9.31 3.32
CA ALA A 181 -1.04 9.66 1.91
C ALA A 181 -0.79 11.17 1.73
N ASN A 182 -1.51 11.99 2.50
CA ASN A 182 -1.36 13.44 2.48
C ASN A 182 0.04 13.87 2.94
N TYR A 183 0.58 13.26 3.99
CA TYR A 183 1.96 13.51 4.41
C TYR A 183 2.96 13.15 3.33
N LEU A 184 2.86 11.95 2.74
CA LEU A 184 3.84 11.49 1.76
C LEU A 184 3.85 12.35 0.48
N LEU A 185 2.69 12.86 0.06
CA LEU A 185 2.55 13.63 -1.18
C LEU A 185 2.71 15.15 -0.97
N ASN A 186 2.24 15.68 0.16
CA ASN A 186 2.14 17.12 0.45
C ASN A 186 2.93 17.59 1.68
N GLY A 187 3.41 16.70 2.54
CA GLY A 187 4.10 17.06 3.78
C GLY A 187 3.18 17.45 4.93
N GLU A 188 1.87 17.19 4.79
CA GLU A 188 0.86 17.52 5.79
C GLU A 188 0.59 16.31 6.71
N PRO A 189 0.96 16.37 8.00
CA PRO A 189 1.03 15.20 8.87
C PRO A 189 -0.33 14.67 9.36
N GLY A 190 -1.38 15.51 9.38
CA GLY A 190 -2.67 15.12 9.97
C GLY A 190 -2.52 14.57 11.40
N ASN A 191 -3.05 13.37 11.64
CA ASN A 191 -3.01 12.68 12.94
C ASN A 191 -2.04 11.48 12.94
N LEU A 192 -0.95 11.54 12.17
CA LEU A 192 0.06 10.48 12.19
C LEU A 192 0.70 10.32 13.58
N TYR A 193 0.97 9.08 13.95
CA TYR A 193 1.68 8.75 15.18
C TYR A 193 3.18 9.05 15.01
N GLY A 194 3.72 9.86 15.92
CA GLY A 194 5.11 10.31 15.95
C GLY A 194 5.23 11.81 15.65
N LYS A 195 5.90 12.57 16.50
CA LYS A 195 6.02 14.02 16.32
C LYS A 195 6.99 14.39 15.19
N ILE A 196 7.75 13.41 14.70
CA ILE A 196 8.68 13.62 13.60
C ILE A 196 7.98 14.06 12.30
N PHE A 197 6.70 13.72 12.14
CA PHE A 197 5.90 14.07 10.95
C PHE A 197 5.53 15.57 10.92
N GLU A 198 5.55 16.25 12.06
CA GLU A 198 5.25 17.70 12.15
C GLU A 198 6.43 18.58 11.66
N GLY A 199 7.64 18.02 11.60
CA GLY A 199 8.85 18.76 11.19
C GLY A 199 9.05 18.71 9.68
N ARG A 200 8.94 19.87 9.03
CA ARG A 200 9.14 20.02 7.57
C ARG A 200 10.53 19.57 7.12
N GLU A 201 11.54 19.78 7.95
CA GLU A 201 12.92 19.36 7.71
C GLU A 201 13.05 17.86 7.51
N PHE A 202 12.24 17.04 8.19
CA PHE A 202 12.27 15.59 8.05
C PHE A 202 11.61 15.15 6.75
N TRP A 203 10.51 15.82 6.36
CA TRP A 203 9.85 15.58 5.08
C TRP A 203 10.74 15.92 3.88
N GLU A 204 11.54 16.99 3.99
CA GLU A 204 12.47 17.46 2.95
C GLU A 204 13.81 16.69 2.91
N ALA A 205 14.14 15.90 3.93
CA ALA A 205 15.46 15.27 4.05
C ALA A 205 15.76 14.20 2.98
N VAL A 206 14.74 13.48 2.50
CA VAL A 206 14.89 12.29 1.64
C VAL A 206 13.80 12.24 0.54
N PRO A 207 13.70 13.28 -0.32
CA PRO A 207 12.54 13.50 -1.19
C PRO A 207 12.35 12.39 -2.23
N TYR A 208 13.44 11.86 -2.78
CA TYR A 208 13.36 10.77 -3.76
C TYR A 208 12.79 9.50 -3.13
N VAL A 209 13.37 9.05 -2.01
CA VAL A 209 12.93 7.84 -1.29
C VAL A 209 11.48 7.96 -0.86
N ARG A 210 11.07 9.15 -0.41
CA ARG A 210 9.68 9.48 -0.07
C ARG A 210 8.74 9.25 -1.24
N GLU A 211 9.10 9.71 -2.43
CA GLU A 211 8.27 9.58 -3.61
C GLU A 211 8.05 8.10 -3.99
N GLY A 212 9.12 7.30 -4.02
CA GLY A 212 8.99 5.86 -4.25
C GLY A 212 8.12 5.16 -3.18
N TYR A 213 8.25 5.57 -1.92
CA TYR A 213 7.43 5.03 -0.83
C TYR A 213 5.96 5.48 -0.92
N ALA A 214 5.70 6.72 -1.35
CA ALA A 214 4.35 7.24 -1.56
C ALA A 214 3.56 6.35 -2.53
N TYR A 215 4.17 5.95 -3.64
CA TYR A 215 3.54 5.10 -4.64
C TYR A 215 3.30 3.66 -4.17
N GLU A 216 4.25 3.08 -3.42
CA GLU A 216 4.03 1.79 -2.74
C GLU A 216 2.89 1.86 -1.72
N CYS A 217 2.85 2.93 -0.93
CA CYS A 217 1.85 3.13 0.10
C CYS A 217 0.45 3.32 -0.50
N PHE A 218 0.33 4.19 -1.51
CA PHE A 218 -0.92 4.47 -2.23
C PHE A 218 -1.51 3.19 -2.82
N ARG A 219 -0.71 2.42 -3.57
CA ARG A 219 -1.13 1.12 -4.13
C ARG A 219 -1.51 0.12 -3.05
N GLY A 220 -0.80 0.14 -1.93
CA GLY A 220 -1.13 -0.63 -0.75
C GLY A 220 -2.52 -0.31 -0.18
N MET A 221 -2.91 0.96 -0.16
CA MET A 221 -4.23 1.42 0.28
C MET A 221 -5.32 1.02 -0.71
N VAL A 222 -5.08 1.16 -2.02
CA VAL A 222 -6.02 0.70 -3.06
C VAL A 222 -6.24 -0.81 -2.97
N SER A 223 -5.17 -1.59 -2.78
CA SER A 223 -5.28 -3.02 -2.54
C SER A 223 -6.12 -3.32 -1.30
N GLN A 224 -5.85 -2.64 -0.16
CA GLN A 224 -6.62 -2.83 1.06
C GLN A 224 -8.12 -2.51 0.87
N MET A 225 -8.43 -1.42 0.15
CA MET A 225 -9.80 -1.03 -0.20
C MET A 225 -10.51 -2.15 -0.96
N ILE A 226 -9.92 -2.65 -2.05
CA ILE A 226 -10.49 -3.75 -2.85
C ILE A 226 -10.81 -4.98 -1.98
N HIS A 227 -9.89 -5.37 -1.09
CA HIS A 227 -10.06 -6.54 -0.23
C HIS A 227 -11.17 -6.33 0.79
N PHE A 228 -11.19 -5.18 1.44
CA PHE A 228 -12.17 -4.90 2.46
C PHE A 228 -13.58 -4.84 1.87
N GLU A 229 -13.75 -4.17 0.72
CA GLU A 229 -15.05 -4.11 0.04
C GLU A 229 -15.55 -5.48 -0.42
N LYS A 230 -14.65 -6.42 -0.72
CA LYS A 230 -15.00 -7.80 -1.08
C LYS A 230 -15.45 -8.64 0.11
N ASP A 231 -14.80 -8.46 1.27
CA ASP A 231 -15.06 -9.27 2.47
C ASP A 231 -16.38 -8.87 3.17
N VAL A 232 -16.92 -7.69 2.88
CA VAL A 232 -18.17 -7.19 3.47
C VAL A 232 -19.39 -7.77 2.73
N LYS A 233 -20.20 -8.57 3.43
CA LYS A 233 -21.49 -9.04 2.93
C LYS A 233 -22.51 -7.90 2.93
N GLY A 234 -23.09 -7.60 1.77
CA GLY A 234 -24.10 -6.54 1.60
C GLY A 234 -23.52 -5.34 0.86
N ASP A 235 -23.94 -4.12 1.26
CA ASP A 235 -23.40 -2.88 0.70
C ASP A 235 -22.06 -2.55 1.40
N PRO A 236 -20.91 -2.63 0.71
CA PRO A 236 -19.64 -2.25 1.30
C PRO A 236 -19.63 -0.76 1.62
N PRO A 237 -18.94 -0.33 2.70
CA PRO A 237 -18.78 1.09 2.98
C PRO A 237 -18.01 1.77 1.85
N ASP A 238 -18.31 3.04 1.60
CA ASP A 238 -17.59 3.88 0.63
C ASP A 238 -16.18 4.21 1.12
N LEU A 239 -15.27 3.23 1.02
CA LEU A 239 -13.90 3.38 1.48
C LEU A 239 -13.11 4.40 0.67
N PHE A 240 -13.40 4.56 -0.62
CA PHE A 240 -12.76 5.58 -1.45
C PHE A 240 -12.95 6.97 -0.84
N SER A 241 -14.19 7.32 -0.49
CA SER A 241 -14.50 8.59 0.17
C SER A 241 -13.79 8.79 1.52
N HIS A 242 -13.42 7.72 2.21
CA HIS A 242 -12.74 7.84 3.51
C HIS A 242 -11.21 7.84 3.38
N LEU A 243 -10.67 7.15 2.38
CA LEU A 243 -9.22 7.00 2.17
C LEU A 243 -8.62 8.13 1.33
N PHE A 244 -9.38 8.65 0.36
CA PHE A 244 -8.81 9.46 -0.71
C PHE A 244 -9.57 10.76 -0.98
N ARG A 245 -10.72 10.97 -0.35
CA ARG A 245 -11.49 12.21 -0.56
C ARG A 245 -10.64 13.43 -0.22
N ASP A 246 -10.74 14.43 -1.11
CA ASP A 246 -10.03 15.71 -1.04
C ASP A 246 -8.50 15.61 -1.10
N LEU A 247 -7.95 14.41 -1.38
CA LEU A 247 -6.52 14.27 -1.61
C LEU A 247 -6.17 14.91 -2.96
N SER A 248 -5.48 16.04 -2.89
CA SER A 248 -4.90 16.74 -4.03
C SER A 248 -3.42 16.97 -3.79
N PHE A 249 -2.61 17.00 -4.84
CA PHE A 249 -1.17 17.23 -4.75
C PHE A 249 -0.67 17.84 -6.06
N VAL A 250 0.51 18.45 -6.01
CA VAL A 250 1.17 18.99 -7.20
C VAL A 250 1.54 17.84 -8.15
N VAL A 251 1.11 17.95 -9.41
CA VAL A 251 1.41 16.98 -10.47
C VAL A 251 2.61 17.47 -11.28
N ASP A 252 3.80 17.02 -10.88
CA ASP A 252 5.10 17.40 -11.47
C ASP A 252 5.90 16.20 -11.99
N THR A 253 5.34 14.98 -11.90
CA THR A 253 5.93 13.75 -12.42
C THR A 253 4.89 12.87 -13.12
N PRO A 254 5.29 12.00 -14.06
CA PRO A 254 4.38 11.05 -14.70
C PRO A 254 3.66 10.14 -13.70
N ASP A 255 4.33 9.73 -12.62
CA ASP A 255 3.77 8.87 -11.59
C ASP A 255 2.66 9.58 -10.79
N ARG A 256 2.85 10.85 -10.43
CA ARG A 256 1.80 11.68 -9.82
C ARG A 256 0.64 11.92 -10.76
N GLN A 257 0.88 12.09 -12.06
CA GLN A 257 -0.19 12.20 -13.06
C GLN A 257 -1.09 10.95 -13.05
N ILE A 258 -0.48 9.75 -13.04
CA ILE A 258 -1.23 8.49 -12.98
C ILE A 258 -2.11 8.41 -11.71
N LEU A 259 -1.59 8.82 -10.55
CA LEU A 259 -2.36 8.84 -9.31
C LEU A 259 -3.50 9.87 -9.36
N HIS A 260 -3.23 11.06 -9.89
CA HIS A 260 -4.21 12.12 -10.05
C HIS A 260 -5.37 11.67 -10.95
N ASP A 261 -5.07 11.08 -12.11
CA ASP A 261 -6.09 10.64 -13.07
C ASP A 261 -6.91 9.48 -12.52
N TRP A 262 -6.28 8.59 -11.73
CA TRP A 262 -7.01 7.56 -11.00
C TRP A 262 -7.96 8.14 -9.95
N LEU A 263 -7.52 9.13 -9.16
CA LEU A 263 -8.38 9.82 -8.18
C LEU A 263 -9.55 10.53 -8.85
N TYR A 264 -9.30 11.15 -10.00
CA TYR A 264 -10.32 11.79 -10.82
C TYR A 264 -11.40 10.79 -11.26
N LEU A 265 -11.00 9.69 -11.89
CA LEU A 265 -11.90 8.62 -12.33
C LEU A 265 -12.74 8.05 -11.19
N LYS A 266 -12.11 7.80 -10.04
CA LYS A 266 -12.84 7.32 -8.86
C LYS A 266 -13.82 8.36 -8.34
N THR A 267 -13.47 9.65 -8.38
CA THR A 267 -14.39 10.72 -8.00
C THR A 267 -15.62 10.76 -8.90
N LEU A 268 -15.44 10.69 -10.23
CA LEU A 268 -16.53 10.61 -11.21
C LEU A 268 -17.46 9.41 -10.94
N TYR A 269 -16.88 8.23 -10.73
CA TYR A 269 -17.65 7.01 -10.44
C TYR A 269 -18.50 7.14 -9.17
N HIS A 270 -17.92 7.67 -8.09
CA HIS A 270 -18.62 7.83 -6.81
C HIS A 270 -19.64 8.99 -6.83
N ALA A 271 -19.45 10.00 -7.69
CA ALA A 271 -20.41 11.06 -7.95
C ALA A 271 -21.60 10.59 -8.82
N GLY A 272 -21.48 9.46 -9.51
CA GLY A 272 -22.49 8.95 -10.44
C GLY A 272 -22.41 9.56 -11.84
N GLU A 273 -21.31 10.24 -12.17
CA GLU A 273 -21.04 10.84 -13.48
C GLU A 273 -20.51 9.78 -14.45
N TYR A 274 -21.33 8.77 -14.74
CA TYR A 274 -20.89 7.54 -15.41
C TYR A 274 -20.49 7.70 -16.87
N ASP A 275 -21.09 8.66 -17.59
CA ASP A 275 -20.71 8.92 -18.99
C ASP A 275 -19.28 9.44 -19.07
N GLU A 276 -18.97 10.48 -18.30
CA GLU A 276 -17.62 11.05 -18.22
C GLU A 276 -16.63 10.04 -17.66
N PHE A 277 -17.01 9.28 -16.62
CA PHE A 277 -16.18 8.20 -16.09
C PHE A 277 -15.80 7.18 -17.17
N LEU A 278 -16.74 6.74 -18.02
CA LEU A 278 -16.47 5.75 -19.06
C LEU A 278 -15.58 6.32 -20.17
N GLU A 279 -15.75 7.58 -20.55
CA GLU A 279 -14.90 8.25 -21.53
C GLU A 279 -13.46 8.36 -21.04
N GLU A 280 -13.27 8.86 -19.82
CA GLU A 280 -11.97 9.02 -19.19
C GLU A 280 -11.33 7.66 -18.86
N PHE A 281 -12.13 6.65 -18.51
CA PHE A 281 -11.65 5.29 -18.26
C PHE A 281 -11.04 4.71 -19.53
N ILE A 282 -11.71 4.87 -20.68
CA ILE A 282 -11.20 4.42 -21.98
C ILE A 282 -9.88 5.13 -22.30
N SER A 283 -9.81 6.45 -22.06
CA SER A 283 -8.59 7.25 -22.25
C SER A 283 -7.44 6.71 -21.39
N PHE A 284 -7.67 6.57 -20.08
CA PHE A 284 -6.70 6.06 -19.11
C PHE A 284 -6.20 4.65 -19.45
N MET A 285 -7.06 3.78 -19.97
CA MET A 285 -6.68 2.40 -20.32
C MET A 285 -5.86 2.29 -21.61
N ARG A 286 -5.97 3.26 -22.53
CA ARG A 286 -5.18 3.30 -23.77
C ARG A 286 -3.72 3.64 -23.54
N ASP A 287 -3.39 4.30 -22.42
CA ASP A 287 -2.02 4.67 -22.12
C ASP A 287 -1.21 3.45 -21.63
N PRO A 288 -0.05 3.17 -22.27
CA PRO A 288 0.84 2.10 -21.83
C PRO A 288 1.51 2.49 -20.51
N MET A 289 1.05 1.88 -19.42
CA MET A 289 1.56 2.13 -18.07
C MET A 289 2.44 0.99 -17.60
N SER A 290 3.34 1.30 -16.67
CA SER A 290 4.11 0.28 -15.95
C SER A 290 3.20 -0.67 -15.18
N GLN A 291 3.54 -1.96 -15.17
CA GLN A 291 2.87 -2.98 -14.35
C GLN A 291 2.80 -2.62 -12.84
N LEU A 292 3.63 -1.67 -12.39
CA LEU A 292 3.56 -1.10 -11.06
C LEU A 292 2.15 -0.62 -10.70
N TYR A 293 1.43 -0.06 -11.67
CA TYR A 293 0.11 0.57 -11.50
C TYR A 293 -1.07 -0.33 -11.85
N ASP A 294 -0.85 -1.63 -12.12
CA ASP A 294 -1.92 -2.56 -12.51
C ASP A 294 -3.05 -2.63 -11.47
N ILE A 295 -2.72 -2.46 -10.18
CA ILE A 295 -3.74 -2.44 -9.11
C ILE A 295 -4.74 -1.28 -9.25
N LEU A 296 -4.30 -0.14 -9.81
CA LEU A 296 -5.15 1.00 -10.10
C LEU A 296 -6.11 0.66 -11.25
N LYS A 297 -5.58 0.11 -12.34
CA LYS A 297 -6.38 -0.38 -13.49
C LYS A 297 -7.43 -1.40 -13.03
N ILE A 298 -7.03 -2.36 -12.20
CA ILE A 298 -7.94 -3.37 -11.65
C ILE A 298 -9.07 -2.74 -10.85
N SER A 299 -8.77 -1.79 -9.96
CA SER A 299 -9.82 -1.12 -9.17
C SER A 299 -10.86 -0.45 -10.07
N LEU A 300 -10.43 0.19 -11.16
CA LEU A 300 -11.32 0.82 -12.13
C LEU A 300 -12.14 -0.21 -12.92
N PHE A 301 -11.54 -1.35 -13.32
CA PHE A 301 -12.28 -2.45 -13.94
C PHE A 301 -13.36 -3.03 -13.01
N LEU A 302 -13.11 -3.06 -11.69
CA LEU A 302 -14.13 -3.47 -10.72
C LEU A 302 -15.30 -2.48 -10.66
N ASP A 303 -15.03 -1.18 -10.77
CA ASP A 303 -16.05 -0.15 -10.84
C ASP A 303 -16.89 -0.26 -12.12
N VAL A 304 -16.24 -0.47 -13.27
CA VAL A 304 -16.91 -0.77 -14.56
C VAL A 304 -17.75 -2.04 -14.45
N LYS A 305 -17.23 -3.12 -13.88
CA LYS A 305 -17.98 -4.37 -13.66
C LYS A 305 -19.27 -4.09 -12.89
N ARG A 306 -19.19 -3.38 -11.76
CA ARG A 306 -20.35 -3.00 -10.94
C ARG A 306 -21.37 -2.16 -11.72
N LEU A 307 -20.90 -1.22 -12.54
CA LEU A 307 -21.75 -0.39 -13.41
C LEU A 307 -22.49 -1.26 -14.44
N VAL A 308 -21.76 -2.13 -15.15
CA VAL A 308 -22.31 -3.04 -16.16
C VAL A 308 -23.35 -3.99 -15.55
N GLU A 309 -23.04 -4.61 -14.41
CA GLU A 309 -23.95 -5.52 -13.70
C GLU A 309 -25.28 -4.85 -13.35
N LYS A 310 -25.24 -3.59 -12.88
CA LYS A 310 -26.42 -2.82 -12.47
C LYS A 310 -27.13 -2.08 -13.61
N SER A 311 -26.54 -1.99 -14.80
CA SER A 311 -27.11 -1.28 -15.95
C SER A 311 -28.24 -2.06 -16.65
N GLY A 312 -28.87 -1.47 -17.68
CA GLY A 312 -29.76 -2.17 -18.62
C GLY A 312 -29.06 -2.70 -19.88
N PHE A 313 -27.72 -2.73 -19.90
CA PHE A 313 -26.95 -3.00 -21.13
C PHE A 313 -27.25 -4.39 -21.72
N PRO A 314 -27.57 -4.51 -23.03
CA PRO A 314 -27.84 -5.80 -23.65
C PRO A 314 -26.62 -6.73 -23.69
N ASP A 315 -25.43 -6.19 -23.98
CA ASP A 315 -24.20 -6.96 -24.20
C ASP A 315 -23.31 -7.05 -22.95
N LYS A 316 -23.92 -7.12 -21.75
CA LYS A 316 -23.21 -7.26 -20.47
C LYS A 316 -22.23 -8.42 -20.47
N LEU A 317 -22.70 -9.61 -20.80
CA LEU A 317 -21.89 -10.83 -20.72
C LEU A 317 -20.67 -10.78 -21.68
N PRO A 318 -20.84 -10.41 -22.97
CA PRO A 318 -19.71 -10.14 -23.86
C PRO A 318 -18.68 -9.17 -23.28
N LEU A 319 -19.12 -8.03 -22.73
CA LEU A 319 -18.22 -7.02 -22.16
C LEU A 319 -17.47 -7.55 -20.94
N LEU A 320 -18.17 -8.21 -20.01
CA LEU A 320 -17.54 -8.79 -18.82
C LEU A 320 -16.52 -9.88 -19.17
N LEU A 321 -16.76 -10.67 -20.21
CA LEU A 321 -15.81 -11.67 -20.71
C LEU A 321 -14.56 -11.02 -21.32
N GLN A 322 -14.71 -9.93 -22.06
CA GLN A 322 -13.56 -9.19 -22.60
C GLN A 322 -12.72 -8.53 -21.50
N ILE A 323 -13.38 -7.90 -20.51
CA ILE A 323 -12.70 -7.34 -19.33
C ILE A 323 -11.89 -8.43 -18.63
N LYS A 324 -12.51 -9.59 -18.37
CA LYS A 324 -11.82 -10.73 -17.77
C LYS A 324 -10.61 -11.17 -18.60
N HIS A 325 -10.78 -11.31 -19.92
CA HIS A 325 -9.69 -11.69 -20.81
C HIS A 325 -8.52 -10.69 -20.77
N HIS A 326 -8.81 -9.39 -20.77
CA HIS A 326 -7.79 -8.36 -20.64
C HIS A 326 -7.04 -8.47 -19.31
N LEU A 327 -7.77 -8.57 -18.19
CA LEU A 327 -7.19 -8.74 -16.85
C LEU A 327 -6.27 -9.97 -16.76
N ASP A 328 -6.65 -11.09 -17.39
CA ASP A 328 -5.90 -12.34 -17.34
C ASP A 328 -4.66 -12.35 -18.25
N THR A 329 -4.68 -11.62 -19.38
CA THR A 329 -3.66 -11.73 -20.44
C THR A 329 -2.78 -10.50 -20.62
N LYS A 330 -3.22 -9.31 -20.17
CA LYS A 330 -2.55 -8.02 -20.43
C LYS A 330 -1.99 -7.36 -19.17
N LEU A 331 -2.54 -7.67 -18.00
CA LEU A 331 -2.05 -7.15 -16.73
C LEU A 331 -1.11 -8.15 -16.04
N ASN A 332 0.04 -7.65 -15.59
CA ASN A 332 1.02 -8.40 -14.83
C ASN A 332 0.73 -8.22 -13.34
N LEU A 333 -0.29 -8.92 -12.87
CA LEU A 333 -0.47 -9.11 -11.44
C LEU A 333 0.77 -9.81 -10.87
N LEU A 334 1.57 -9.14 -10.01
CA LEU A 334 2.58 -9.80 -9.20
C LEU A 334 1.92 -10.97 -8.44
N GLU A 335 2.60 -12.10 -8.28
CA GLU A 335 2.00 -13.36 -7.80
C GLU A 335 1.24 -13.22 -6.46
N HIS A 336 1.65 -12.29 -5.59
CA HIS A 336 0.92 -12.00 -4.35
C HIS A 336 -0.41 -11.24 -4.59
N TYR A 337 -0.45 -10.29 -5.54
CA TYR A 337 -1.70 -9.66 -5.98
C TYR A 337 -2.57 -10.61 -6.85
N ARG A 338 -1.98 -11.60 -7.55
CA ARG A 338 -2.73 -12.67 -8.27
C ARG A 338 -3.53 -13.56 -7.31
N ARG A 339 -2.93 -14.00 -6.19
CA ARG A 339 -3.63 -14.84 -5.20
C ARG A 339 -4.88 -14.16 -4.64
N ASP A 340 -4.86 -12.83 -4.63
CA ASP A 340 -5.84 -11.97 -3.99
C ASP A 340 -7.00 -11.54 -4.92
N ILE A 341 -6.74 -11.40 -6.23
CA ILE A 341 -7.69 -10.76 -7.16
C ILE A 341 -8.23 -11.70 -8.25
N SER A 342 -7.38 -12.54 -8.89
CA SER A 342 -7.79 -13.25 -10.11
C SER A 342 -8.60 -14.53 -9.86
N LYS A 343 -8.42 -15.20 -8.71
CA LYS A 343 -9.12 -16.48 -8.45
C LYS A 343 -10.58 -16.36 -8.01
N ASN A 344 -11.05 -15.19 -7.56
CA ASN A 344 -12.36 -15.07 -6.90
C ASN A 344 -13.21 -13.83 -7.31
N ASN A 345 -12.69 -12.83 -8.04
CA ASN A 345 -13.48 -11.61 -8.35
C ASN A 345 -14.27 -11.66 -9.67
N PHE A 346 -13.95 -12.61 -10.54
CA PHE A 346 -14.60 -12.83 -11.84
C PHE A 346 -15.00 -14.30 -12.06
N VAL A 347 -15.01 -15.10 -10.98
CA VAL A 347 -15.23 -16.55 -11.04
C VAL A 347 -16.71 -16.95 -10.93
N ASP A 348 -17.60 -16.04 -10.54
CA ASP A 348 -19.04 -16.34 -10.44
C ASP A 348 -19.82 -16.13 -11.77
N LEU A 349 -19.14 -16.16 -12.92
CA LEU A 349 -19.77 -16.03 -14.25
C LEU A 349 -20.04 -17.38 -14.94
N VAL A 350 -20.49 -18.39 -14.18
CA VAL A 350 -21.13 -19.61 -14.72
C VAL A 350 -22.37 -19.93 -13.92
#